data_AF-A0A2V2CD19-F1
#
_entry.id   AF-A0A2V2CD19-F1
#
_cell.length_a   1.000
_cell.length_b   1.000
_cell.length_c   1.000
_cell.angle_alpha   90.00
_cell.angle_beta   90.00
_cell.angle_gamma   90.00
#
_symmetry.space_group_name_H-M   'P 1'
#
loop_
_entity.id
_entity.type
_entity.pdbx_description
1 polymer ?
#
loop_
_entity_poly.entity_id
_entity_poly.type
_entity_poly.pdbx_seq_one_letter_code
_entity_poly.pdbx_strand_id
1 'polypeptide(L)'
;MLKTAENWMGVRFLVNILSLSDLPVGKTVVVEEILLSGAMRLRLMELGLVPGTRVRCVHRAPSGSPGAYAVRGAVIAIRKSDAVRILTEPWA
;
A
#
# COMPACT_ATOMS: atom_id res chain seq x y z
N MET A 1 4.26 6.55 -10.26
CA MET A 1 5.70 6.64 -10.60
C MET A 1 6.09 5.30 -11.21
N LEU A 2 6.78 5.26 -12.35
CA LEU A 2 7.21 4.00 -12.96
C LEU A 2 8.62 3.67 -12.46
N LYS A 3 8.83 2.44 -11.96
CA LYS A 3 10.18 1.90 -11.69
C LYS A 3 10.48 0.77 -12.68
N THR A 4 11.74 0.65 -13.07
CA THR A 4 12.24 -0.49 -13.84
C THR A 4 12.62 -1.61 -12.89
N ALA A 5 12.02 -2.80 -13.06
CA ALA A 5 12.44 -4.02 -12.37
C ALA A 5 13.05 -5.00 -13.37
N GLU A 6 14.08 -5.74 -12.95
CA GLU A 6 14.78 -6.74 -13.76
C GLU A 6 14.50 -8.14 -13.20
N ASN A 7 14.15 -9.10 -14.07
CA ASN A 7 14.03 -10.51 -13.68
C ASN A 7 15.36 -11.27 -13.85
N TRP A 8 15.39 -12.55 -13.44
CA TRP A 8 16.55 -13.44 -13.56
C TRP A 8 17.01 -13.71 -15.00
N MET A 9 16.23 -13.29 -16.00
CA MET A 9 16.56 -13.35 -17.43
C MET A 9 17.03 -11.99 -17.99
N GLY A 10 17.22 -10.97 -17.14
CA GLY A 10 17.65 -9.63 -17.56
C GLY A 10 16.57 -8.80 -18.27
N VAL A 11 15.30 -9.22 -18.21
CA VAL A 11 14.19 -8.49 -18.84
C VAL A 11 13.73 -7.36 -17.93
N ARG A 12 13.69 -6.15 -18.48
CA ARG A 12 13.23 -4.93 -17.81
C ARG A 12 11.73 -4.76 -17.99
N PHE A 13 10.98 -4.66 -16.90
CA PHE A 13 9.56 -4.32 -16.92
C PHE A 13 9.30 -3.02 -16.16
N LEU A 14 8.31 -2.27 -16.63
CA LEU A 14 7.80 -1.09 -15.94
C LEU A 14 6.81 -1.53 -14.86
N VAL A 15 7.15 -1.27 -13.60
CA VAL A 15 6.26 -1.48 -12.46
C VAL A 15 5.54 -0.18 -12.15
N ASN A 16 4.20 -0.23 -12.18
CA ASN A 16 3.38 0.91 -11.83
C ASN A 16 3.27 1.02 -10.31
N ILE A 17 4.12 1.87 -9.71
CA ILE A 17 4.08 2.13 -8.27
C ILE A 17 3.04 3.20 -7.99
N LEU A 18 2.06 2.81 -7.18
CA LEU A 18 0.95 3.64 -6.71
C LEU A 18 1.08 3.83 -5.21
N SER A 19 0.59 4.97 -4.70
CA SER A 19 0.41 5.12 -3.27
C SER A 19 -0.80 4.31 -2.81
N LEU A 20 -0.79 3.82 -1.58
CA LEU A 20 -1.94 3.14 -1.00
C LEU A 20 -3.19 4.06 -0.96
N SER A 21 -2.99 5.37 -0.91
CA SER A 21 -4.07 6.37 -0.97
C SER A 21 -4.78 6.44 -2.32
N ASP A 22 -4.14 5.98 -3.40
CA ASP A 22 -4.71 5.98 -4.75
C ASP A 22 -5.48 4.69 -5.05
N LEU A 23 -5.41 3.68 -4.17
CA LEU A 23 -6.03 2.38 -4.37
C LEU A 23 -7.57 2.47 -4.42
N PRO A 24 -8.21 2.14 -5.56
CA PRO A 24 -9.66 2.14 -5.66
C PRO A 24 -10.30 1.11 -4.71
N VAL A 25 -11.52 1.39 -4.25
CA VAL A 25 -12.29 0.45 -3.42
C VAL A 25 -12.47 -0.88 -4.16
N GLY A 26 -12.27 -1.98 -3.44
CA GLY A 26 -12.34 -3.35 -3.97
C GLY A 26 -11.03 -3.86 -4.57
N LYS A 27 -10.05 -3.01 -4.85
CA LYS A 27 -8.76 -3.42 -5.42
C LYS A 27 -7.77 -3.86 -4.34
N THR A 28 -6.87 -4.77 -4.74
CA THR A 28 -5.83 -5.35 -3.91
C THR A 28 -4.46 -5.00 -4.48
N VAL A 29 -3.49 -4.75 -3.61
CA VAL A 29 -2.09 -4.47 -3.91
C VAL A 29 -1.18 -5.19 -2.92
N VAL A 30 0.11 -5.22 -3.23
CA VAL A 30 1.16 -5.62 -2.29
C VAL A 30 1.90 -4.36 -1.82
N VAL A 31 2.16 -4.25 -0.52
CA VAL A 31 3.00 -3.19 0.04
C VAL A 31 4.44 -3.39 -0.44
N GLU A 32 4.98 -2.41 -1.12
CA GLU A 32 6.38 -2.41 -1.56
C GLU A 32 7.26 -1.75 -0.49
N GLU A 33 6.88 -0.53 -0.07
CA GLU A 33 7.71 0.28 0.81
C GLU A 33 6.85 1.20 1.71
N ILE A 34 7.32 1.45 2.93
CA ILE A 34 6.69 2.39 3.88
C ILE A 34 7.66 3.54 4.15
N LEU A 35 7.37 4.70 3.56
CA LEU A 35 8.18 5.94 3.63
C LEU A 35 7.89 6.77 4.88
N LEU A 36 7.03 6.29 5.80
CA LEU A 36 6.85 6.90 7.12
C LEU A 36 8.06 6.63 8.00
N SER A 37 8.25 7.47 9.01
CA SER A 37 9.28 7.31 10.04
C SER A 37 8.69 7.35 11.45
N GLY A 38 9.49 7.00 12.45
CA GLY A 38 9.12 7.09 13.86
C GLY A 38 7.94 6.20 14.27
N ALA A 39 7.18 6.68 15.27
CA ALA A 39 6.13 5.91 15.93
C ALA A 39 5.02 5.44 14.97
N MET A 40 4.67 6.24 13.95
CA MET A 40 3.62 5.85 13.01
C MET A 40 4.05 4.66 12.14
N ARG A 41 5.31 4.65 11.67
CA ARG A 41 5.86 3.51 10.93
C ARG A 41 5.80 2.24 11.76
N LEU A 42 6.26 2.30 13.01
CA LEU A 42 6.26 1.15 13.93
C LEU A 42 4.83 0.63 14.17
N ARG A 43 3.89 1.53 14.48
CA ARG A 43 2.48 1.16 14.70
C ARG A 43 1.88 0.44 13.50
N LEU A 44 2.11 0.93 12.29
CA LEU A 44 1.61 0.28 11.07
C LEU A 44 2.21 -1.13 10.90
N MET A 45 3.50 -1.28 11.18
CA MET A 45 4.18 -2.58 11.12
C MET A 45 3.68 -3.56 12.19
N GLU A 46 3.43 -3.10 13.41
CA GLU A 46 2.83 -3.91 14.49
C GLU A 46 1.42 -4.40 14.12
N LEU A 47 0.65 -3.57 13.42
CA LEU A 47 -0.65 -3.95 12.87
C LEU A 47 -0.54 -4.86 11.63
N GLY A 48 0.67 -5.26 11.25
CA GLY A 48 0.92 -6.21 10.17
C GLY A 48 1.02 -5.58 8.78
N LEU A 49 1.04 -4.25 8.67
CA LEU A 49 1.32 -3.54 7.43
C LEU A 49 2.84 -3.40 7.24
N VAL A 50 3.43 -4.39 6.58
CA VAL A 50 4.88 -4.48 6.27
C VAL A 50 5.09 -4.74 4.78
N PRO A 51 6.27 -4.46 4.20
CA PRO A 51 6.61 -4.88 2.84
C PRO A 51 6.27 -6.36 2.55
N GLY A 52 5.73 -6.63 1.36
CA GLY A 52 5.19 -7.94 0.96
C GLY A 52 3.77 -8.22 1.45
N THR A 53 3.16 -7.34 2.25
CA THR A 53 1.79 -7.58 2.75
C THR A 53 0.75 -7.27 1.68
N ARG A 54 -0.18 -8.21 1.47
CA ARG A 54 -1.37 -8.00 0.65
C ARG A 54 -2.36 -7.09 1.38
N VAL A 55 -2.82 -6.05 0.69
CA VAL A 55 -3.75 -5.05 1.22
C VAL A 55 -4.89 -4.81 0.25
N ARG A 56 -6.13 -4.84 0.74
CA ARG A 56 -7.32 -4.54 -0.06
C ARG A 56 -8.00 -3.29 0.46
N CYS A 57 -8.33 -2.36 -0.43
CA CYS A 57 -9.16 -1.21 -0.08
C CYS A 57 -10.61 -1.69 0.11
N VAL A 58 -11.10 -1.63 1.35
CA VAL A 58 -12.46 -2.08 1.71
C VAL A 58 -13.46 -0.93 1.55
N HIS A 59 -13.05 0.28 1.94
CA HIS A 59 -13.92 1.44 1.92
C HIS A 59 -13.10 2.74 1.86
N ARG A 60 -13.75 3.82 1.47
CA ARG A 60 -13.19 5.17 1.52
C ARG A 60 -14.26 6.11 2.06
N ALA A 61 -13.90 6.90 3.07
CA ALA A 61 -14.82 7.89 3.62
C ALA A 61 -15.33 8.84 2.51
N PRO A 62 -16.57 9.35 2.59
CA PRO A 62 -17.11 10.28 1.60
C PRO A 62 -16.26 11.54 1.40
N SER A 63 -15.59 12.00 2.47
CA SER A 63 -14.64 13.13 2.44
C SER A 63 -13.28 12.80 1.81
N GLY A 64 -13.06 11.54 1.39
CA GLY A 64 -11.82 11.06 0.78
C GLY A 64 -10.77 10.56 1.77
N SER A 65 -10.97 10.69 3.09
CA SER A 65 -10.07 10.16 4.13
C SER A 65 -10.81 9.95 5.46
N PRO A 66 -10.51 8.89 6.23
CA PRO A 66 -9.53 7.84 5.95
C PRO A 66 -9.99 6.82 4.90
N GLY A 67 -9.04 6.08 4.35
CA GLY A 67 -9.31 4.81 3.65
C GLY A 67 -9.33 3.65 4.65
N ALA A 68 -10.20 2.67 4.45
CA ALA A 68 -10.25 1.44 5.23
C ALA A 68 -9.60 0.29 4.45
N TYR A 69 -8.61 -0.36 5.05
CA TYR A 69 -7.76 -1.33 4.39
C TYR A 69 -7.78 -2.66 5.13
N ALA A 70 -8.08 -3.75 4.42
CA ALA A 70 -7.96 -5.10 4.95
C ALA A 70 -6.49 -5.53 4.92
N VAL A 71 -5.95 -5.86 6.09
CA VAL A 71 -4.56 -6.22 6.34
C VAL A 71 -4.56 -7.41 7.31
N ARG A 72 -4.04 -8.57 6.88
CA ARG A 72 -3.88 -9.79 7.73
C ARG A 72 -5.11 -10.16 8.61
N GLY A 73 -6.32 -10.06 8.05
CA GLY A 73 -7.55 -10.42 8.75
C GLY A 73 -8.17 -9.30 9.60
N ALA A 74 -7.52 -8.13 9.69
CA ALA A 74 -8.07 -6.93 10.31
C ALA A 74 -8.42 -5.87 9.25
N VAL A 75 -9.28 -4.91 9.61
CA VAL A 75 -9.53 -3.71 8.81
C VAL A 75 -9.01 -2.49 9.58
N ILE A 76 -8.10 -1.74 8.97
CA ILE A 76 -7.44 -0.59 9.57
C ILE A 76 -7.80 0.66 8.78
N ALA A 77 -8.26 1.71 9.47
CA ALA A 77 -8.46 3.02 8.88
C ALA A 77 -7.15 3.81 8.86
N ILE A 78 -6.68 4.22 7.68
CA ILE A 78 -5.44 4.98 7.49
C ILE A 78 -5.79 6.33 6.86
N ARG A 79 -5.29 7.41 7.47
CA ARG A 79 -5.48 8.78 6.94
C ARG A 79 -4.74 8.92 5.62
N LYS A 80 -5.27 9.74 4.71
CA LYS A 80 -4.63 10.03 3.43
C LYS A 80 -3.19 10.54 3.57
N SER A 81 -2.91 11.35 4.60
CA SER A 81 -1.56 11.88 4.90
C SER A 81 -0.51 10.80 5.15
N ASP A 82 -0.95 9.64 5.64
CA ASP A 82 -0.08 8.50 5.93
C ASP A 82 -0.11 7.50 4.76
N ALA A 83 -1.29 7.23 4.21
CA ALA A 83 -1.47 6.31 3.08
C ALA A 83 -0.73 6.75 1.80
N VAL A 84 -0.51 8.05 1.59
CA VAL A 84 0.28 8.56 0.45
C VAL A 84 1.77 8.17 0.55
N ARG A 85 2.25 7.85 1.76
CA ARG A 85 3.64 7.45 2.06
C ARG A 85 3.83 5.94 2.07
N ILE A 86 2.84 5.17 1.63
CA ILE A 86 2.94 3.71 1.51
C ILE A 86 2.91 3.39 0.02
N LEU A 87 4.04 2.92 -0.49
CA LEU A 87 4.19 2.52 -1.89
C LEU A 87 3.70 1.10 -2.07
N THR A 88 3.05 0.86 -3.20
CA THR A 88 2.42 -0.42 -3.50
C THR A 88 2.63 -0.81 -4.95
N GLU A 89 2.62 -2.10 -5.20
CA GLU A 89 2.59 -2.70 -6.53
C GLU A 89 1.28 -3.45 -6.77
N PRO A 90 0.84 -3.60 -8.04
CA PRO A 90 -0.35 -4.36 -8.36
C PRO A 90 -0.29 -5.80 -7.83
N TRP A 91 -1.35 -6.23 -7.17
CA TRP A 91 -1.57 -7.65 -6.88
C TRP A 91 -2.40 -8.25 -8.03
N ALA A 92 -1.92 -9.36 -8.58
CA ALA A 92 -2.42 -10.08 -9.76
C ALA A 92 -3.94 -9.96 -10.03
#